data_AF-A0AAV1LKD6-F1
#
_entry.id   AF-A0AAV1LKD6-F1
#
_cell.length_a   1.000
_cell.length_b   1.000
_cell.length_c   1.000
_cell.angle_alpha   90.00
_cell.angle_beta   90.00
_cell.angle_gamma   90.00
#
_symmetry.space_group_name_H-M   'P 1'
#
loop_
_entity.id
_entity.type
_entity.pdbx_description
1 polymer ?
#
loop_
_entity_poly.entity_id
_entity_poly.type
_entity_poly.pdbx_seq_one_letter_code
_entity_poly.pdbx_strand_id
1 'polypeptide(L)'
;MHEQLGVKKLFSRWIPHSLCEEQKAARVTWCVRTLERFHAGSSNSVYNIVSGDESWIYAYEPETKNQSRVWVFENELKPTKIVVSELRKENCNRRIILHHDNASSHTAHRTKEFLEQENIKLLDHPPYSPDLSPNDFYTFPKIKKKLRGHRFSSPEEAVDAYKTAILETPTSEWNGCFNNWFRRMEKCVKFRGEYFEKQ
;
A
#
# COMPACT_ATOMS: atom_id res chain seq x y z
N MET A 1 0.73 32.68 -27.33
CA MET A 1 1.66 32.91 -26.20
C MET A 1 2.24 31.61 -25.62
N HIS A 2 1.44 30.57 -25.32
CA HIS A 2 1.99 29.28 -24.85
C HIS A 2 2.82 28.51 -25.91
N GLU A 3 2.41 28.51 -27.19
CA GLU A 3 3.17 27.87 -28.29
C GLU A 3 4.49 28.57 -28.63
N GLN A 4 4.63 29.87 -28.33
CA GLN A 4 5.86 30.63 -28.59
C GLN A 4 6.93 30.43 -27.50
N LEU A 5 6.56 29.93 -26.31
CA LEU A 5 7.45 29.77 -25.16
C LEU A 5 7.89 28.32 -24.91
N GLY A 6 7.33 27.35 -25.65
CA GLY A 6 7.68 25.93 -25.47
C GLY A 6 7.27 25.32 -24.11
N VAL A 7 6.42 26.00 -23.34
CA VAL A 7 6.03 25.57 -21.99
C VAL A 7 4.75 24.74 -21.99
N LYS A 8 4.75 23.63 -21.25
CA LYS A 8 3.57 22.77 -21.02
C LYS A 8 2.99 23.02 -19.63
N LYS A 9 1.66 23.07 -19.53
CA LYS A 9 0.96 23.16 -18.24
C LYS A 9 0.95 21.79 -17.58
N LEU A 10 1.74 21.63 -16.52
CA LEU A 10 1.81 20.40 -15.72
C LEU A 10 1.11 20.63 -14.38
N PHE A 11 0.35 19.64 -13.91
CA PHE A 11 -0.16 19.65 -12.53
C PHE A 11 0.93 19.12 -11.60
N SER A 12 1.26 19.89 -10.56
CA SER A 12 2.16 19.42 -9.49
C SER A 12 1.51 18.23 -8.77
N ARG A 13 2.12 17.04 -8.86
CA ARG A 13 1.71 15.88 -8.06
C ARG A 13 2.34 15.98 -6.67
N TRP A 14 1.56 15.66 -5.64
CA TRP A 14 2.00 15.69 -4.26
C TRP A 14 3.08 14.62 -4.02
N ILE A 15 4.19 15.01 -3.40
CA ILE A 15 5.29 14.10 -3.06
C ILE A 15 5.24 13.94 -1.54
N PRO A 16 5.19 12.72 -1.01
CA PRO A 16 5.04 12.50 0.42
C PRO A 16 6.15 13.10 1.27
N HIS A 17 7.39 13.08 0.74
CA HIS A 17 8.57 13.47 1.49
C HIS A 17 9.71 13.90 0.54
N SER A 18 10.64 14.72 1.02
CA SER A 18 11.90 14.99 0.32
C SER A 18 12.94 14.01 0.84
N LEU A 19 13.34 13.04 0.01
CA LEU A 19 14.24 11.96 0.44
C LEU A 19 15.68 12.44 0.65
N CYS A 20 16.30 12.07 1.77
CA CYS A 20 17.75 12.19 1.96
C CYS A 20 18.50 11.03 1.28
N GLU A 21 19.81 11.14 1.12
CA GLU A 21 20.63 10.13 0.45
C GLU A 21 20.59 8.78 1.16
N GLU A 22 20.53 8.77 2.49
CA GLU A 22 20.40 7.55 3.29
C GLU A 22 19.04 6.85 3.04
N GLN A 23 17.96 7.62 2.92
CA GLN A 23 16.63 7.08 2.61
C GLN A 23 16.58 6.50 1.18
N LYS A 24 17.20 7.18 0.20
CA LYS A 24 17.32 6.67 -1.17
C LYS A 24 18.13 5.37 -1.21
N ALA A 25 19.26 5.33 -0.51
CA ALA A 25 20.08 4.14 -0.39
C ALA A 25 19.29 2.97 0.24
N ALA A 26 18.57 3.23 1.35
CA ALA A 26 17.73 2.22 1.99
C ALA A 26 16.65 1.66 1.04
N ARG A 27 16.02 2.53 0.24
CA ARG A 27 15.05 2.12 -0.80
C ARG A 27 15.68 1.22 -1.85
N VAL A 28 16.87 1.58 -2.36
CA VAL A 28 17.59 0.75 -3.36
C VAL A 28 17.97 -0.59 -2.76
N THR A 29 18.60 -0.60 -1.58
CA THR A 29 19.01 -1.82 -0.89
C THR A 29 17.82 -2.76 -0.67
N TRP A 30 16.70 -2.21 -0.22
CA TRP A 30 15.48 -2.98 -0.05
C TRP A 30 14.95 -3.56 -1.36
N CYS A 31 14.90 -2.76 -2.43
CA CYS A 31 14.44 -3.21 -3.75
C CYS A 31 15.32 -4.34 -4.30
N VAL A 32 16.65 -4.18 -4.23
CA VAL A 32 17.60 -5.20 -4.71
C VAL A 32 17.41 -6.51 -3.94
N ARG A 33 17.43 -6.47 -2.60
CA ARG A 33 17.25 -7.66 -1.76
C ARG A 33 15.92 -8.36 -2.01
N THR A 34 14.85 -7.58 -2.19
CA THR A 34 13.50 -8.14 -2.43
C THR A 34 13.40 -8.74 -3.82
N LEU A 35 13.93 -8.09 -4.85
CA LEU A 35 14.01 -8.63 -6.21
C LEU A 35 14.80 -9.93 -6.27
N GLU A 36 15.95 -10.01 -5.60
CA GLU A 36 16.76 -11.23 -5.51
C GLU A 36 16.01 -12.35 -4.79
N ARG A 37 15.43 -12.05 -3.62
CA ARG A 37 14.69 -13.02 -2.79
C ARG A 37 13.52 -13.67 -3.54
N PHE A 38 12.86 -12.92 -4.40
CA PHE A 38 11.66 -13.37 -5.13
C PHE A 38 11.91 -13.60 -6.62
N HIS A 39 13.17 -13.59 -7.07
CA HIS A 39 13.57 -13.71 -8.47
C HIS A 39 12.74 -12.81 -9.40
N ALA A 40 12.62 -11.53 -9.05
CA ALA A 40 11.83 -10.52 -9.76
C ALA A 40 10.38 -10.94 -10.06
N GLY A 41 9.78 -11.73 -9.16
CA GLY A 41 8.40 -12.18 -9.28
C GLY A 41 8.23 -13.59 -9.87
N SER A 42 9.29 -14.19 -10.41
CA SER A 42 9.23 -15.55 -10.98
C SER A 42 9.25 -16.66 -9.93
N SER A 43 9.59 -16.36 -8.68
CA SER A 43 9.61 -17.34 -7.59
C SER A 43 8.20 -17.71 -7.13
N ASN A 44 7.94 -19.01 -6.93
CA ASN A 44 6.73 -19.48 -6.24
C ASN A 44 6.59 -18.95 -4.80
N SER A 45 7.68 -18.42 -4.23
CA SER A 45 7.62 -17.81 -2.90
C SER A 45 6.86 -16.47 -2.86
N VAL A 46 6.54 -15.86 -4.01
CA VAL A 46 5.68 -14.67 -4.08
C VAL A 46 4.27 -14.96 -3.56
N TYR A 47 3.74 -16.16 -3.81
CA TYR A 47 2.43 -16.60 -3.32
C TYR A 47 2.36 -16.80 -1.80
N ASN A 48 3.45 -16.52 -1.08
CA ASN A 48 3.50 -16.52 0.37
C ASN A 48 3.39 -15.10 0.94
N ILE A 49 3.37 -14.06 0.11
CA ILE A 49 3.33 -12.67 0.54
C ILE A 49 1.88 -12.27 0.84
N VAL A 50 1.66 -11.69 2.01
CA VAL A 50 0.44 -11.01 2.41
C VAL A 50 0.79 -9.56 2.65
N SER A 51 0.13 -8.63 1.95
CA SER A 51 0.33 -7.19 2.16
C SER A 51 -0.88 -6.62 2.92
N GLY A 52 -0.63 -5.82 3.95
CA GLY A 52 -1.65 -5.15 4.76
C GLY A 52 -1.26 -3.71 5.05
N ASP A 53 -2.24 -2.81 5.08
CA ASP A 53 -2.05 -1.38 5.35
C ASP A 53 -3.40 -0.73 5.69
N GLU A 54 -3.40 0.41 6.36
CA GLU A 54 -4.59 1.14 6.77
C GLU A 54 -4.90 2.32 5.85
N SER A 55 -6.17 2.46 5.45
CA SER A 55 -6.65 3.64 4.73
C SER A 55 -7.97 4.13 5.30
N TRP A 56 -8.10 5.45 5.40
CA TRP A 56 -9.37 6.10 5.69
C TRP A 56 -10.35 5.98 4.52
N ILE A 57 -11.59 5.62 4.84
CA ILE A 57 -12.75 5.69 3.96
C ILE A 57 -13.66 6.78 4.51
N TYR A 58 -13.99 7.77 3.69
CA TYR A 58 -14.83 8.88 4.11
C TYR A 58 -16.30 8.58 3.79
N ALA A 59 -17.22 9.00 4.66
CA ALA A 59 -18.67 8.94 4.39
C ALA A 59 -19.07 9.69 3.12
N TYR A 60 -18.24 10.66 2.70
CA TYR A 60 -18.27 11.31 1.41
C TYR A 60 -16.85 11.42 0.86
N GLU A 61 -16.56 10.84 -0.31
CA GLU A 61 -15.29 11.05 -1.02
C GLU A 61 -15.42 12.26 -1.96
N PRO A 62 -14.89 13.45 -1.58
CA PRO A 62 -15.17 14.67 -2.30
C PRO A 62 -14.50 14.74 -3.67
N GLU A 63 -15.12 15.45 -4.61
CA GLU A 63 -14.60 15.60 -5.97
C GLU A 63 -13.36 16.50 -6.06
N THR A 64 -13.07 17.32 -5.03
CA THR A 64 -11.95 18.26 -5.00
C THR A 64 -11.26 18.35 -3.62
N LYS A 65 -9.96 18.67 -3.64
CA LYS A 65 -9.06 18.72 -2.46
C LYS A 65 -9.48 19.73 -1.37
N ASN A 66 -10.32 20.72 -1.69
CA ASN A 66 -10.75 21.74 -0.72
C ASN A 66 -11.92 21.30 0.18
N GLN A 67 -12.58 20.18 -0.12
CA GLN A 67 -13.74 19.69 0.64
C GLN A 67 -13.38 18.67 1.73
N SER A 68 -12.09 18.40 1.97
CA SER A 68 -11.60 17.28 2.80
C SER A 68 -11.22 17.65 4.25
N ARG A 69 -11.85 18.66 4.87
CA ARG A 69 -11.59 19.02 6.29
C ARG A 69 -12.70 18.48 7.18
N VAL A 70 -12.36 17.61 8.13
CA VAL A 70 -13.33 17.03 9.08
C VAL A 70 -12.69 16.82 10.47
N TRP A 71 -13.49 16.95 11.53
CA TRP A 71 -13.16 16.66 12.92
C TRP A 71 -13.57 15.22 13.29
N VAL A 72 -12.80 14.57 14.16
CA VAL A 72 -13.01 13.17 14.59
C VAL A 72 -13.53 13.14 16.03
N PHE A 73 -14.39 12.17 16.39
CA PHE A 73 -14.98 12.02 17.73
C PHE A 73 -14.22 11.03 18.61
N GLU A 74 -14.33 11.19 19.94
CA GLU A 74 -13.55 10.49 20.98
C GLU A 74 -13.88 8.99 21.16
N ASN A 75 -15.01 8.51 20.61
CA ASN A 75 -15.57 7.17 20.89
C ASN A 75 -15.54 6.19 19.70
N GLU A 76 -14.64 6.35 18.73
CA GLU A 76 -14.54 5.39 17.63
C GLU A 76 -14.05 4.00 18.11
N LEU A 77 -14.68 2.95 17.58
CA LEU A 77 -14.27 1.57 17.83
C LEU A 77 -12.84 1.36 17.33
N LYS A 78 -12.04 0.65 18.13
CA LYS A 78 -10.67 0.29 17.74
C LYS A 78 -10.69 -0.51 16.42
N PRO A 79 -9.80 -0.21 15.48
CA PRO A 79 -9.75 -0.91 14.20
C PRO A 79 -9.60 -2.42 14.41
N THR A 80 -10.27 -3.17 13.55
CA THR A 80 -10.28 -4.64 13.56
C THR A 80 -8.86 -5.17 13.43
N LYS A 81 -8.42 -5.95 14.42
CA LYS A 81 -7.12 -6.64 14.38
C LYS A 81 -7.09 -7.62 13.21
N ILE A 82 -5.92 -7.77 12.59
CA ILE A 82 -5.65 -8.88 11.67
C ILE A 82 -6.02 -10.19 12.36
N VAL A 83 -7.02 -10.89 11.84
CA VAL A 83 -7.44 -12.18 12.39
C VAL A 83 -6.56 -13.26 11.75
N VAL A 84 -5.38 -13.49 12.32
CA VAL A 84 -4.42 -14.51 11.82
C VAL A 84 -5.09 -15.89 11.69
N SER A 85 -6.04 -16.20 12.57
CA SER A 85 -6.80 -17.46 12.49
C SER A 85 -7.63 -17.57 11.21
N GLU A 86 -8.11 -16.48 10.62
CA GLU A 86 -8.79 -16.48 9.31
C GLU A 86 -7.81 -16.71 8.17
N LEU A 87 -6.65 -16.02 8.18
CA LEU A 87 -5.59 -16.25 7.19
C LEU A 87 -5.12 -17.72 7.18
N ARG A 88 -5.04 -18.35 8.36
CA ARG A 88 -4.63 -19.76 8.51
C ARG A 88 -5.71 -20.78 8.14
N LYS A 89 -7.00 -20.42 8.12
CA LYS A 89 -8.06 -21.33 7.64
C LYS A 89 -7.85 -21.71 6.17
N GLU A 90 -7.48 -20.72 5.36
CA GLU A 90 -7.27 -20.92 3.92
C GLU A 90 -5.82 -21.30 3.56
N ASN A 91 -4.87 -21.11 4.49
CA ASN A 91 -3.43 -21.34 4.29
C ASN A 91 -2.78 -22.18 5.39
N CYS A 92 -3.45 -23.24 5.85
CA CYS A 92 -2.89 -24.12 6.86
C CYS A 92 -1.56 -24.71 6.34
N ASN A 93 -0.48 -24.53 7.10
CA ASN A 93 0.91 -24.94 6.77
C ASN A 93 1.65 -24.10 5.71
N ARG A 94 1.05 -23.07 5.12
CA ARG A 94 1.79 -22.19 4.19
C ARG A 94 2.65 -21.21 4.98
N ARG A 95 3.89 -20.98 4.52
CA ARG A 95 4.75 -19.92 5.07
C ARG A 95 4.11 -18.57 4.75
N ILE A 96 3.93 -17.71 5.75
CA ILE A 96 3.40 -16.36 5.57
C ILE A 96 4.57 -15.36 5.62
N ILE A 97 4.62 -14.47 4.63
CA ILE A 97 5.53 -13.33 4.57
C ILE A 97 4.67 -12.07 4.60
N LEU A 98 4.63 -11.38 5.74
CA LEU A 98 3.83 -10.17 5.91
C LEU A 98 4.59 -8.95 5.40
N HIS A 99 3.94 -8.11 4.61
CA HIS A 99 4.44 -6.80 4.20
C HIS A 99 3.48 -5.71 4.71
N HIS A 100 3.98 -4.80 5.54
CA HIS A 100 3.26 -3.61 6.01
C HIS A 100 4.26 -2.46 6.18
N ASP A 101 3.75 -1.25 6.42
CA ASP A 101 4.58 -0.08 6.65
C ASP A 101 5.32 -0.13 8.01
N ASN A 102 6.12 0.90 8.30
CA ASN A 102 6.88 0.99 9.55
C ASN A 102 6.19 1.83 10.63
N ALA A 103 4.85 1.89 10.65
CA ALA A 103 4.13 2.59 11.71
C ALA A 103 4.58 2.10 13.10
N SER A 104 4.49 2.98 14.10
CA SER A 104 4.96 2.68 15.46
C SER A 104 4.24 1.46 16.08
N SER A 105 2.96 1.29 15.79
CA SER A 105 2.16 0.11 16.14
C SER A 105 2.68 -1.18 15.51
N HIS A 106 3.16 -1.11 14.27
CA HIS A 106 3.66 -2.27 13.52
C HIS A 106 5.07 -2.68 13.92
N THR A 107 5.87 -1.73 14.37
CA THR A 107 7.26 -1.95 14.82
C THR A 107 7.38 -2.19 16.33
N ALA A 108 6.28 -2.05 17.07
CA ALA A 108 6.22 -2.28 18.51
C ALA A 108 6.67 -3.70 18.89
N HIS A 109 7.32 -3.83 20.04
CA HIS A 109 7.85 -5.10 20.53
C HIS A 109 6.77 -6.19 20.61
N ARG A 110 5.60 -5.87 21.17
CA ARG A 110 4.46 -6.80 21.26
C ARG A 110 4.02 -7.32 19.90
N THR A 111 4.04 -6.47 18.87
CA THR A 111 3.67 -6.87 17.51
C THR A 111 4.70 -7.83 16.93
N LYS A 112 6.00 -7.56 17.12
CA LYS A 112 7.08 -8.44 16.67
C LYS A 112 7.04 -9.80 17.37
N GLU A 113 6.84 -9.82 18.68
CA GLU A 113 6.70 -11.07 19.45
C GLU A 113 5.52 -11.91 18.96
N PHE A 114 4.37 -11.28 18.72
CA PHE A 114 3.19 -11.97 18.20
C PHE A 114 3.45 -12.58 16.80
N LEU A 115 4.06 -11.82 15.90
CA LEU A 115 4.40 -12.34 14.55
C LEU A 115 5.36 -13.53 14.62
N GLU A 116 6.32 -13.50 15.55
CA GLU A 116 7.26 -14.60 15.76
C GLU A 116 6.57 -15.84 16.34
N GLN A 117 5.70 -15.68 17.35
CA GLN A 117 4.89 -16.77 17.91
C GLN A 117 4.01 -17.42 16.85
N GLU A 118 3.44 -16.61 15.96
CA GLU A 118 2.64 -17.07 14.83
C GLU A 118 3.48 -17.54 13.65
N ASN A 119 4.81 -17.62 13.73
CA ASN A 119 5.68 -18.03 12.61
C ASN A 119 5.41 -17.25 11.30
N ILE A 120 5.12 -15.96 11.43
CA ILE A 120 4.92 -15.02 10.33
C ILE A 120 6.22 -14.26 10.11
N LYS A 121 6.79 -14.36 8.91
CA LYS A 121 8.03 -13.63 8.57
C LYS A 121 7.68 -12.22 8.12
N LEU A 122 8.24 -11.21 8.77
CA LEU A 122 8.13 -9.85 8.27
C LEU A 122 9.02 -9.66 7.02
N LEU A 123 8.48 -9.03 6.00
CA LEU A 123 9.23 -8.40 4.92
C LEU A 123 9.38 -6.93 5.31
N ASP A 124 10.62 -6.51 5.56
CA ASP A 124 10.93 -5.11 5.89
C ASP A 124 10.32 -4.16 4.83
N HIS A 125 10.18 -2.88 5.15
CA HIS A 125 9.76 -1.85 4.21
C HIS A 125 10.66 -0.61 4.36
N PRO A 126 11.07 0.08 3.27
CA PRO A 126 11.86 1.29 3.39
C PRO A 126 10.99 2.47 3.85
N PRO A 127 11.54 3.43 4.62
CA PRO A 127 10.77 4.60 5.07
C PRO A 127 10.29 5.45 3.88
N TYR A 128 9.18 6.16 4.08
CA TYR A 128 8.60 7.11 3.11
C TYR A 128 8.42 6.55 1.68
N SER A 129 8.03 5.27 1.58
CA SER A 129 7.99 4.54 0.31
C SER A 129 6.60 4.02 -0.09
N PRO A 130 5.55 4.87 -0.10
CA PRO A 130 4.23 4.44 -0.56
C PRO A 130 4.24 4.05 -2.05
N ASP A 131 5.19 4.60 -2.83
CA ASP A 131 5.49 4.16 -4.19
C ASP A 131 6.21 2.80 -4.25
N LEU A 132 6.30 2.07 -3.15
CA LEU A 132 6.73 0.68 -3.09
C LEU A 132 5.78 -0.17 -2.23
N SER A 133 4.61 0.35 -1.84
CA SER A 133 3.59 -0.38 -1.08
C SER A 133 2.40 -0.75 -1.98
N PRO A 134 2.11 -2.04 -2.22
CA PRO A 134 0.97 -2.49 -3.05
C PRO A 134 -0.36 -1.85 -2.66
N ASN A 135 -0.56 -1.62 -1.36
CA ASN A 135 -1.80 -1.03 -0.87
C ASN A 135 -1.93 0.44 -1.29
N ASP A 136 -0.87 1.23 -1.12
CA ASP A 136 -0.84 2.65 -1.48
C ASP A 136 -0.94 2.91 -2.98
N PHE A 137 -0.17 2.19 -3.80
CA PHE A 137 -0.10 2.50 -5.23
C PHE A 137 -1.19 1.83 -6.05
N TYR A 138 -1.83 0.78 -5.53
CA TYR A 138 -2.77 -0.04 -6.29
C TYR A 138 -4.10 -0.23 -5.58
N THR A 139 -4.12 -0.90 -4.41
CA THR A 139 -5.36 -1.31 -3.74
C THR A 139 -6.24 -0.10 -3.41
N PHE A 140 -5.72 0.87 -2.65
CA PHE A 140 -6.53 2.01 -2.22
C PHE A 140 -7.00 2.87 -3.39
N PRO A 141 -6.13 3.30 -4.34
CA PRO A 141 -6.59 4.08 -5.48
C PRO A 141 -7.65 3.35 -6.32
N LYS A 142 -7.53 2.03 -6.48
CA LYS A 142 -8.46 1.24 -7.27
C LYS A 142 -9.83 1.10 -6.60
N ILE A 143 -9.86 0.77 -5.32
CA ILE A 143 -11.12 0.64 -4.58
C ILE A 143 -11.78 2.01 -4.41
N LYS A 144 -11.03 3.04 -4.02
CA LYS A 144 -11.54 4.42 -3.92
C LYS A 144 -12.10 4.93 -5.24
N LYS A 145 -11.49 4.57 -6.38
CA LYS A 145 -12.06 4.90 -7.70
C LYS A 145 -13.44 4.28 -7.93
N LYS A 146 -13.70 3.06 -7.43
CA LYS A 146 -15.04 2.45 -7.50
C LYS A 146 -16.04 3.14 -6.58
N LEU A 147 -15.59 3.53 -5.38
CA LEU A 147 -16.42 4.20 -4.38
C LEU A 147 -16.65 5.69 -4.69
N ARG A 148 -15.83 6.29 -5.57
CA ARG A 148 -15.91 7.70 -5.93
C ARG A 148 -17.32 8.10 -6.37
N GLY A 149 -17.83 9.19 -5.80
CA GLY A 149 -19.16 9.73 -6.10
C GLY A 149 -20.29 9.13 -5.26
N HIS A 150 -20.03 8.06 -4.50
CA HIS A 150 -21.01 7.51 -3.57
C HIS A 150 -21.07 8.35 -2.29
N ARG A 151 -22.25 8.42 -1.71
CA ARG A 151 -22.50 8.98 -0.38
C ARG A 151 -23.02 7.87 0.50
N PHE A 152 -22.35 7.65 1.62
CA PHE A 152 -22.75 6.65 2.59
C PHE A 152 -23.49 7.34 3.74
N SER A 153 -24.60 6.75 4.14
CA SER A 153 -25.45 7.22 5.23
C SER A 153 -24.90 6.80 6.60
N SER A 154 -24.03 5.78 6.64
CA SER A 154 -23.35 5.33 7.86
C SER A 154 -21.94 4.79 7.59
N PRO A 155 -21.08 4.70 8.62
CA PRO A 155 -19.77 4.04 8.51
C PRO A 155 -19.85 2.57 8.08
N GLU A 156 -20.87 1.84 8.56
CA GLU A 156 -21.09 0.43 8.23
C GLU A 156 -21.36 0.25 6.73
N GLU A 157 -22.17 1.13 6.15
CA GLU A 157 -22.45 1.13 4.71
C GLU A 157 -21.17 1.37 3.90
N ALA A 158 -20.31 2.30 4.34
CA ALA A 158 -19.02 2.56 3.69
C ALA A 158 -18.07 1.35 3.76
N VAL A 159 -18.05 0.66 4.91
CA VAL A 159 -17.27 -0.56 5.11
C VAL A 159 -17.77 -1.70 4.21
N ASP A 160 -19.08 -1.88 4.10
CA ASP A 160 -19.66 -2.96 3.28
C ASP A 160 -19.50 -2.68 1.79
N ALA A 161 -19.62 -1.42 1.36
CA ALA A 161 -19.28 -1.03 0.00
C ALA A 161 -17.80 -1.30 -0.33
N TYR A 162 -16.89 -1.02 0.61
CA TYR A 162 -15.46 -1.30 0.44
C TYR A 162 -15.17 -2.80 0.34
N LYS A 163 -15.74 -3.62 1.23
CA LYS A 163 -15.64 -5.09 1.18
C LYS A 163 -16.16 -5.63 -0.15
N THR A 164 -17.32 -5.16 -0.59
CA THR A 164 -17.94 -5.55 -1.86
C THR A 164 -17.02 -5.21 -3.04
N ALA A 165 -16.48 -3.99 -3.07
CA ALA A 165 -15.56 -3.57 -4.12
C ALA A 165 -14.28 -4.42 -4.19
N ILE A 166 -13.78 -4.91 -3.06
CA ILE A 166 -12.66 -5.87 -3.00
C ILE A 166 -13.08 -7.22 -3.57
N LEU A 167 -14.19 -7.80 -3.09
CA LEU A 167 -14.68 -9.12 -3.52
C LEU A 167 -15.00 -9.17 -5.01
N GLU A 168 -15.49 -8.07 -5.58
CA GLU A 168 -15.76 -7.94 -7.01
C GLU A 168 -14.49 -7.72 -7.86
N THR A 169 -13.33 -7.50 -7.25
CA THR A 169 -12.08 -7.29 -8.01
C THR A 169 -11.53 -8.63 -8.49
N PRO A 170 -11.40 -8.84 -9.81
CA PRO A 170 -10.93 -10.12 -10.37
C PRO A 170 -9.53 -10.50 -9.90
N THR A 171 -9.26 -11.80 -9.75
CA THR A 171 -7.94 -12.33 -9.39
C THR A 171 -6.81 -11.88 -10.33
N SER A 172 -7.10 -11.70 -11.63
CA SER A 172 -6.13 -11.21 -12.62
C SER A 172 -5.60 -9.81 -12.28
N GLU A 173 -6.40 -8.97 -11.65
CA GLU A 173 -6.03 -7.62 -11.25
C GLU A 173 -5.07 -7.65 -10.06
N TRP A 174 -5.31 -8.53 -9.09
CA TRP A 174 -4.39 -8.78 -7.98
C TRP A 174 -3.04 -9.32 -8.45
N ASN A 175 -3.04 -10.24 -9.42
CA ASN A 175 -1.80 -10.71 -10.05
C ASN A 175 -1.07 -9.55 -10.77
N GLY A 176 -1.82 -8.68 -11.45
CA GLY A 176 -1.29 -7.46 -12.07
C GLY A 176 -0.63 -6.52 -11.07
N CYS A 177 -1.19 -6.39 -9.86
CA CYS A 177 -0.62 -5.60 -8.76
C CYS A 177 0.77 -6.08 -8.37
N PHE A 178 0.93 -7.39 -8.08
CA PHE A 178 2.22 -7.95 -7.69
C PHE A 178 3.26 -7.86 -8.81
N ASN A 179 2.87 -8.10 -10.07
CA ASN A 179 3.77 -7.90 -11.21
C ASN A 179 4.23 -6.44 -11.33
N ASN A 180 3.31 -5.49 -11.11
CA ASN A 180 3.65 -4.08 -11.09
C ASN A 180 4.56 -3.74 -9.91
N TRP A 181 4.38 -4.37 -8.76
CA TRP A 181 5.20 -4.14 -7.58
C TRP A 181 6.69 -4.41 -7.84
N PHE A 182 7.02 -5.56 -8.46
CA PHE A 182 8.41 -5.86 -8.83
C PHE A 182 8.96 -4.90 -9.88
N ARG A 183 8.17 -4.53 -10.89
CA ARG A 183 8.58 -3.51 -11.88
C ARG A 183 8.86 -2.15 -11.24
N ARG A 184 8.12 -1.79 -10.19
CA ARG A 184 8.34 -0.56 -9.43
C ARG A 184 9.62 -0.63 -8.60
N MET A 185 9.96 -1.78 -8.03
CA MET A 185 11.28 -2.00 -7.42
C MET A 185 12.41 -1.84 -8.43
N GLU A 186 12.28 -2.41 -9.64
CA GLU A 186 13.28 -2.24 -10.71
C GLU A 186 13.46 -0.76 -11.09
N LYS A 187 12.37 -0.01 -11.20
CA LYS A 187 12.43 1.44 -11.42
C LYS A 187 13.13 2.16 -10.26
N CYS A 188 12.80 1.84 -9.01
CA CYS A 188 13.47 2.42 -7.86
C CYS A 188 14.99 2.20 -7.90
N VAL A 189 15.43 1.01 -8.28
CA VAL A 189 16.87 0.72 -8.48
C VAL A 189 17.44 1.55 -9.64
N LYS A 190 16.77 1.55 -10.80
CA LYS A 190 17.18 2.32 -11.99
C LYS A 190 17.35 3.81 -11.69
N PHE A 191 16.46 4.38 -10.89
CA PHE A 191 16.46 5.78 -10.51
C PHE A 191 17.16 6.04 -9.17
N ARG A 192 18.03 5.12 -8.72
CA ARG A 192 18.91 5.30 -7.54
C ARG A 192 18.15 5.69 -6.27
N GLY A 193 16.97 5.14 -6.07
CA GLY A 193 16.16 5.37 -4.87
C GLY A 193 15.25 6.58 -4.96
N GLU A 194 15.31 7.37 -6.04
CA GLU A 194 14.40 8.48 -6.25
C GLU A 194 12.96 8.02 -6.49
N TYR A 195 12.02 8.93 -6.24
CA TYR A 195 10.65 8.75 -6.72
C TYR A 195 10.61 8.77 -8.24
N PHE A 196 10.00 7.75 -8.83
CA PHE A 196 10.02 7.51 -10.28
C PHE A 196 8.67 7.74 -10.98
N GLU A 197 7.61 8.07 -10.24
CA GLU A 197 6.33 8.52 -10.82
C GLU A 197 6.45 9.90 -11.53
N LYS A 198 7.62 10.54 -11.43
CA LYS A 198 7.95 11.85 -12.01
C LYS A 198 8.80 11.79 -13.29
N GLN A 199 9.44 10.65 -13.58
CA GLN A 199 10.47 10.54 -14.64
C GLN A 199 9.90 10.02 -15.96
#